data_AF-A0A3M2RZK0-F1
#
_entry.id   AF-A0A3M2RZK0-F1
#
_cell.length_a   1.000
_cell.length_b   1.000
_cell.length_c   1.000
_cell.angle_alpha   90.00
_cell.angle_beta   90.00
_cell.angle_gamma   90.00
#
_symmetry.space_group_name_H-M   'P 1'
#
loop_
_entity.id
_entity.type
_entity.pdbx_description
1 polymer ?
#
loop_
_entity_poly.entity_id
_entity_poly.type
_entity_poly.pdbx_seq_one_letter_code
_entity_poly.pdbx_strand_id
1 'polypeptide(L)'
;MAHPMAAESFDSSDSKYSGLVGLIFIAGHKFEVEFYGKTAHAAGEPWNGTNALDAAVAASNNAAMLRQQIRPDERIHVVINNGGAASNVITDYTRMDWAVRAPTKARCEKLYDRVEKCIQAAAQATGCTYKFIMSPAYLNLRVNETLCKAFVEDMDAIGENVLLHQHKPYTASTDMGNVSHHVPSFHSAFGIPTAPGVAIHSQPFAAAAATTEAHNAAIQCGKGMAMLAR
;
A
#
# COMPACT_ATOMS: atom_id res chain seq x y z
N MET A 1 -14.25 8.10 6.27
CA MET A 1 -13.94 6.66 6.46
C MET A 1 -13.13 6.51 7.74
N ALA A 2 -13.28 5.39 8.46
CA ALA A 2 -12.52 5.10 9.68
C ALA A 2 -11.91 3.69 9.64
N HIS A 3 -10.74 3.48 10.25
CA HIS A 3 -10.13 2.14 10.41
C HIS A 3 -9.83 1.82 11.88
N PRO A 4 -9.99 0.56 12.32
CA PRO A 4 -9.47 0.14 13.61
C PRO A 4 -7.94 0.10 13.58
N MET A 5 -7.31 0.50 14.68
CA MET A 5 -5.87 0.35 14.93
C MET A 5 -5.65 -0.14 16.37
N ALA A 6 -4.45 -0.65 16.66
CA ALA A 6 -4.11 -1.03 18.03
C ALA A 6 -4.16 0.23 18.92
N ALA A 7 -4.83 0.17 20.07
CA ALA A 7 -5.00 1.34 20.94
C ALA A 7 -3.67 2.00 21.33
N GLU A 8 -2.60 1.21 21.52
CA GLU A 8 -1.24 1.69 21.78
C GLU A 8 -0.68 2.60 20.66
N SER A 9 -1.26 2.59 19.45
CA SER A 9 -0.88 3.47 18.35
C SER A 9 -1.18 4.95 18.63
N PHE A 10 -2.00 5.22 19.65
CA PHE A 10 -2.50 6.55 20.00
C PHE A 10 -2.05 7.01 21.40
N ASP A 11 -1.33 6.16 22.15
CA ASP A 11 -0.79 6.52 23.46
C ASP A 11 0.44 7.44 23.27
N SER A 12 0.26 8.73 23.55
CA SER A 12 1.37 9.67 23.74
C SER A 12 1.77 9.75 25.21
N SER A 13 2.96 10.25 25.50
CA SER A 13 3.50 10.37 26.88
C SER A 13 2.60 11.14 27.85
N ASP A 14 1.66 11.93 27.35
CA ASP A 14 0.92 12.93 28.12
C ASP A 14 -0.62 12.78 28.07
N SER A 15 -1.17 11.85 27.26
CA SER A 15 -2.61 11.63 27.18
C SER A 15 -2.99 10.36 26.41
N LYS A 16 -4.03 9.65 26.87
CA LYS A 16 -4.62 8.50 26.14
C LYS A 16 -5.68 8.98 25.16
N TYR A 17 -5.38 8.91 23.87
CA TYR A 17 -6.36 9.14 22.81
C TYR A 17 -7.06 7.84 22.42
N SER A 18 -8.37 7.87 22.24
CA SER A 18 -9.14 6.72 21.75
C SER A 18 -9.18 6.63 20.22
N GLY A 19 -8.67 7.65 19.53
CA GLY A 19 -8.52 7.63 18.08
C GLY A 19 -7.69 8.78 17.54
N LEU A 20 -7.65 8.86 16.21
CA LEU A 20 -6.93 9.85 15.43
C LEU A 20 -7.78 10.28 14.23
N VAL A 21 -7.76 11.56 13.89
CA VAL A 21 -8.38 12.07 12.66
C VAL A 21 -7.39 12.87 11.83
N GLY A 22 -7.60 12.90 10.52
CA GLY A 22 -6.70 13.59 9.60
C GLY A 22 -5.44 12.78 9.32
N LEU A 23 -5.61 11.48 9.13
CA LEU A 23 -4.54 10.59 8.67
C LEU A 23 -3.97 11.09 7.33
N ILE A 24 -2.67 10.98 7.13
CA ILE A 24 -1.99 11.27 5.86
C ILE A 24 -1.62 9.94 5.23
N PHE A 25 -2.32 9.58 4.16
CA PHE A 25 -2.06 8.42 3.32
C PHE A 25 -1.43 8.83 2.00
N ILE A 26 -0.54 7.97 1.51
CA ILE A 26 0.26 8.21 0.32
C ILE A 26 -0.36 7.56 -0.92
N ALA A 27 0.00 8.06 -2.10
CA ALA A 27 -0.43 7.49 -3.37
C ALA A 27 0.29 6.16 -3.64
N GLY A 28 -0.35 5.29 -4.42
CA GLY A 28 0.23 4.00 -4.80
C GLY A 28 -0.31 3.45 -6.11
N HIS A 29 0.58 2.86 -6.90
CA HIS A 29 0.24 1.98 -8.01
C HIS A 29 0.55 0.54 -7.63
N LYS A 30 -0.37 -0.37 -7.95
CA LYS A 30 -0.14 -1.82 -7.95
C LYS A 30 -0.36 -2.32 -9.36
N PHE A 31 0.49 -3.23 -9.80
CA PHE A 31 0.40 -3.82 -11.13
C PHE A 31 1.12 -5.16 -11.16
N GLU A 32 0.68 -6.03 -12.05
CA GLU A 32 1.40 -7.27 -12.37
C GLU A 32 2.17 -7.08 -13.68
N VAL A 33 3.29 -7.78 -13.79
CA VAL A 33 4.08 -7.89 -15.01
C VAL A 33 4.23 -9.35 -15.36
N GLU A 34 3.85 -9.69 -16.58
CA GLU A 34 4.08 -10.99 -17.18
C GLU A 34 5.18 -10.87 -18.22
N PHE A 35 6.20 -11.75 -18.16
CA PHE A 35 7.20 -11.89 -19.22
C PHE A 35 6.98 -13.20 -19.97
N TYR A 36 7.16 -13.14 -21.29
CA TYR A 36 6.97 -14.26 -22.20
C TYR A 36 8.22 -14.46 -23.06
N GLY A 37 8.72 -15.68 -23.05
CA GLY A 37 9.88 -16.15 -23.78
C GLY A 37 9.58 -17.46 -24.52
N LYS A 38 10.53 -18.39 -24.52
CA LYS A 38 10.44 -19.66 -25.26
C LYS A 38 11.24 -20.75 -24.56
N THR A 39 10.62 -21.92 -24.38
CA THR A 39 11.28 -23.08 -23.79
C THR A 39 12.38 -23.66 -24.68
N ALA A 40 13.40 -24.23 -24.03
CA ALA A 40 14.45 -25.04 -24.64
C ALA A 40 15.07 -25.94 -23.57
N HIS A 41 15.78 -26.99 -23.98
CA HIS A 41 16.54 -27.82 -23.05
C HIS A 41 17.74 -27.03 -22.52
N ALA A 42 17.73 -26.69 -21.22
CA ALA A 42 18.66 -25.71 -20.65
C ALA A 42 20.15 -26.07 -20.81
N ALA A 43 20.48 -27.37 -20.80
CA ALA A 43 21.85 -27.85 -21.00
C ALA A 43 22.19 -28.20 -22.45
N GLY A 44 21.18 -28.49 -23.27
CA GLY A 44 21.37 -29.17 -24.55
C GLY A 44 21.40 -28.19 -25.72
N GLU A 45 20.50 -27.21 -25.68
CA GLU A 45 20.34 -26.22 -26.73
C GLU A 45 19.77 -24.89 -26.19
N PRO A 46 20.37 -24.29 -25.13
CA PRO A 46 19.84 -23.07 -24.52
C PRO A 46 19.71 -21.91 -25.52
N TRP A 47 20.54 -21.85 -26.56
CA TRP A 47 20.50 -20.83 -27.62
C TRP A 47 19.20 -20.83 -28.45
N ASN A 48 18.40 -21.90 -28.39
CA ASN A 48 17.10 -21.97 -29.07
C ASN A 48 15.92 -21.44 -28.23
N GLY A 49 16.19 -21.08 -26.97
CA GLY A 49 15.22 -20.56 -26.01
C GLY A 49 15.32 -19.04 -25.79
N THR A 50 14.37 -18.52 -25.01
CA THR A 50 14.32 -17.12 -24.56
C THR A 50 13.84 -17.11 -23.12
N ASN A 51 14.70 -16.71 -22.19
CA ASN A 51 14.49 -16.97 -20.77
C ASN A 51 13.70 -15.85 -20.07
N ALA A 52 12.42 -16.09 -19.78
CA ALA A 52 11.56 -15.18 -19.05
C ALA A 52 11.94 -15.02 -17.56
N LEU A 53 12.66 -15.98 -16.98
CA LEU A 53 13.19 -15.84 -15.61
C LEU A 53 14.34 -14.82 -15.57
N ASP A 54 15.20 -14.80 -16.58
CA ASP A 54 16.25 -13.79 -16.68
C ASP A 54 15.65 -12.38 -16.80
N ALA A 55 14.53 -12.23 -17.52
CA ALA A 55 13.82 -10.95 -17.62
C ALA A 55 13.28 -10.50 -16.24
N ALA A 56 12.65 -11.40 -15.49
CA ALA A 56 12.13 -11.10 -14.15
C ALA A 56 13.25 -10.72 -13.15
N VAL A 57 14.37 -11.45 -13.19
CA VAL A 57 15.55 -11.16 -12.34
C VAL A 57 16.19 -9.84 -12.75
N ALA A 58 16.39 -9.60 -14.04
CA ALA A 58 16.94 -8.34 -14.55
C ALA A 58 16.04 -7.15 -14.19
N ALA A 59 14.72 -7.27 -14.30
CA ALA A 59 13.78 -6.22 -13.90
C ALA A 59 13.90 -5.89 -12.39
N SER A 60 13.98 -6.92 -11.55
CA SER A 60 14.19 -6.78 -10.11
C SER A 60 15.52 -6.10 -9.78
N ASN A 61 16.60 -6.48 -10.46
CA ASN A 61 17.93 -5.89 -10.28
C ASN A 61 17.98 -4.44 -10.75
N ASN A 62 17.36 -4.13 -11.90
CA ASN A 62 17.23 -2.76 -12.40
C ASN A 62 16.49 -1.88 -11.40
N ALA A 63 15.38 -2.36 -10.83
CA ALA A 63 14.65 -1.67 -9.79
C ALA A 63 15.46 -1.55 -8.48
N ALA A 64 16.27 -2.54 -8.13
CA ALA A 64 17.17 -2.47 -6.98
C ALA A 64 18.21 -1.35 -7.13
N MET A 65 18.83 -1.20 -8.31
CA MET A 65 19.74 -0.10 -8.61
C MET A 65 19.02 1.26 -8.60
N LEU A 66 17.80 1.31 -9.14
CA LEU A 66 16.98 2.53 -9.14
C LEU A 66 16.77 3.11 -7.73
N ARG A 67 16.70 2.26 -6.69
CA ARG A 67 16.47 2.69 -5.29
C ARG A 67 17.52 3.64 -4.75
N GLN A 68 18.75 3.65 -5.27
CA GLN A 68 19.73 4.66 -4.88
C GLN A 68 19.26 6.07 -5.26
N GLN A 69 18.45 6.18 -6.32
CA GLN A 69 18.03 7.42 -6.96
C GLN A 69 16.54 7.74 -6.77
N ILE A 70 15.88 7.14 -5.78
CA ILE A 70 14.52 7.51 -5.35
C ILE A 70 14.57 8.39 -4.11
N ARG A 71 13.48 9.09 -3.79
CA ARG A 71 13.42 9.90 -2.58
C ARG A 71 13.25 9.04 -1.30
N PRO A 72 13.66 9.53 -0.12
CA PRO A 72 13.58 8.75 1.13
C PRO A 72 12.17 8.30 1.54
N ASP A 73 11.14 8.93 1.01
CA ASP A 73 9.70 8.71 1.23
C ASP A 73 9.01 7.97 0.06
N GLU A 74 9.78 7.48 -0.91
CA GLU A 74 9.32 6.64 -2.01
C GLU A 74 9.60 5.16 -1.76
N ARG A 75 8.71 4.28 -2.23
CA ARG A 75 8.89 2.83 -2.08
C ARG A 75 8.59 2.12 -3.39
N ILE A 76 9.39 1.11 -3.68
CA ILE A 76 9.16 0.10 -4.71
C ILE A 76 9.05 -1.24 -3.98
N HIS A 77 8.16 -2.12 -4.41
CA HIS A 77 7.99 -3.48 -3.89
C HIS A 77 7.83 -4.41 -5.09
N VAL A 78 8.39 -5.60 -5.00
CA VAL A 78 8.34 -6.60 -6.05
C VAL A 78 8.37 -8.00 -5.44
N VAL A 79 7.63 -8.93 -6.04
CA VAL A 79 7.70 -10.37 -5.77
C VAL A 79 7.56 -11.13 -7.09
N ILE A 80 8.18 -12.30 -7.18
CA ILE A 80 8.01 -13.23 -8.31
C ILE A 80 6.98 -14.28 -7.89
N ASN A 81 5.79 -14.21 -8.45
CA ASN A 81 4.68 -15.12 -8.15
C ASN A 81 4.79 -16.43 -8.92
N ASN A 82 5.38 -16.39 -10.12
CA ASN A 82 5.73 -17.55 -10.93
C ASN A 82 7.10 -17.33 -11.56
N GLY A 83 8.06 -18.22 -11.28
CA GLY A 83 9.45 -18.15 -11.71
C GLY A 83 9.91 -19.36 -12.55
N GLY A 84 8.98 -20.14 -13.11
CA GLY A 84 9.29 -21.38 -13.83
C GLY A 84 9.13 -22.65 -12.98
N ALA A 85 9.15 -23.81 -13.65
CA ALA A 85 8.76 -25.09 -13.06
C ALA A 85 9.89 -26.13 -12.92
N ALA A 86 10.98 -26.00 -13.70
CA ALA A 86 12.07 -26.97 -13.71
C ALA A 86 13.41 -26.31 -14.05
N SER A 87 14.49 -26.71 -13.38
CA SER A 87 15.83 -26.12 -13.57
C SER A 87 16.50 -26.51 -14.89
N ASN A 88 16.07 -27.60 -15.52
CA ASN A 88 16.62 -28.10 -16.79
C ASN A 88 15.81 -27.62 -18.01
N VAL A 89 14.84 -26.73 -17.83
CA VAL A 89 14.03 -26.13 -18.90
C VAL A 89 14.18 -24.62 -18.84
N ILE A 90 14.47 -23.98 -19.98
CA ILE A 90 14.46 -22.53 -20.07
C ILE A 90 13.03 -22.03 -19.79
N THR A 91 12.87 -21.19 -18.77
CA THR A 91 11.57 -20.66 -18.37
C THR A 91 11.00 -19.77 -19.47
N ASP A 92 9.82 -20.11 -19.99
CA ASP A 92 9.12 -19.36 -21.04
C ASP A 92 8.12 -18.34 -20.48
N TYR A 93 7.75 -18.44 -19.21
CA TYR A 93 6.78 -17.55 -18.59
C TYR A 93 7.15 -17.22 -17.15
N THR A 94 7.04 -15.93 -16.79
CA THR A 94 7.07 -15.48 -15.40
C THR A 94 5.99 -14.45 -15.13
N ARG A 95 5.58 -14.36 -13.85
CA ARG A 95 4.64 -13.35 -13.36
C ARG A 95 5.17 -12.72 -12.08
N MET A 96 5.09 -11.40 -12.01
CA MET A 96 5.57 -10.62 -10.88
C MET A 96 4.53 -9.60 -10.43
N ASP A 97 4.33 -9.47 -9.11
CA ASP A 97 3.53 -8.40 -8.53
C ASP A 97 4.44 -7.24 -8.12
N TRP A 98 4.03 -6.04 -8.49
CA TRP A 98 4.74 -4.80 -8.22
C TRP A 98 3.86 -3.81 -7.49
N ALA A 99 4.50 -2.99 -6.65
CA ALA A 99 3.87 -1.81 -6.09
C ALA A 99 4.85 -0.65 -5.94
N VAL A 100 4.47 0.53 -6.42
CA VAL A 100 5.19 1.78 -6.16
C VAL A 100 4.35 2.70 -5.30
N ARG A 101 4.98 3.43 -4.39
CA ARG A 101 4.31 4.40 -3.50
C ARG A 101 5.11 5.69 -3.38
N ALA A 102 4.41 6.81 -3.31
CA ALA A 102 4.99 8.12 -3.06
C ALA A 102 3.96 9.05 -2.40
N PRO A 103 4.37 10.13 -1.69
CA PRO A 103 3.44 10.99 -0.95
C PRO A 103 2.36 11.68 -1.78
N THR A 104 2.54 11.83 -3.09
CA THR A 104 1.55 12.46 -3.97
C THR A 104 1.36 11.66 -5.25
N LYS A 105 0.17 11.75 -5.86
CA LYS A 105 -0.14 11.15 -7.18
C LYS A 105 0.95 11.44 -8.20
N ALA A 106 1.28 12.72 -8.42
CA ALA A 106 2.26 13.14 -9.41
C ALA A 106 3.67 12.57 -9.16
N ARG A 107 4.06 12.40 -7.89
CA ARG A 107 5.34 11.75 -7.56
C ARG A 107 5.28 10.24 -7.76
N CYS A 108 4.14 9.62 -7.47
CA CYS A 108 3.94 8.19 -7.64
C CYS A 108 3.97 7.81 -9.13
N GLU A 109 3.33 8.61 -9.98
CA GLU A 109 3.38 8.47 -11.45
C GLU A 109 4.82 8.59 -11.97
N LYS A 110 5.57 9.62 -11.56
CA LYS A 110 6.99 9.75 -11.96
C LYS A 110 7.85 8.57 -11.52
N LEU A 111 7.59 7.98 -10.35
CA LEU A 111 8.30 6.79 -9.90
C LEU A 111 7.88 5.55 -10.70
N TYR A 112 6.59 5.40 -10.97
CA TYR A 112 6.06 4.34 -11.82
C TYR A 112 6.72 4.36 -13.19
N ASP A 113 6.78 5.50 -13.88
CA ASP A 113 7.40 5.62 -15.20
C ASP A 113 8.86 5.17 -15.22
N ARG A 114 9.60 5.40 -14.13
CA ARG A 114 10.99 4.96 -13.98
C ARG A 114 11.09 3.46 -13.74
N VAL A 115 10.20 2.89 -12.94
CA VAL A 115 10.13 1.44 -12.70
C VAL A 115 9.68 0.71 -13.96
N GLU A 116 8.73 1.25 -14.71
CA GLU A 116 8.30 0.73 -16.00
C GLU A 116 9.50 0.63 -16.96
N LYS A 117 10.32 1.68 -17.08
CA LYS A 117 11.55 1.63 -17.88
C LYS A 117 12.53 0.54 -17.46
N CYS A 118 12.67 0.27 -16.15
CA CYS A 118 13.49 -0.83 -15.64
C CYS A 118 12.99 -2.20 -16.13
N ILE A 119 11.67 -2.38 -16.16
CA ILE A 119 10.99 -3.60 -16.61
C ILE A 119 11.10 -3.76 -18.13
N GLN A 120 10.86 -2.68 -18.88
CA GLN A 120 10.99 -2.66 -20.33
C GLN A 120 12.42 -2.98 -20.79
N ALA A 121 13.42 -2.39 -20.12
CA ALA A 121 14.83 -2.66 -20.40
C ALA A 121 15.20 -4.14 -20.16
N ALA A 122 14.62 -4.76 -19.12
CA ALA A 122 14.85 -6.17 -18.83
C ALA A 122 14.27 -7.09 -19.92
N ALA A 123 13.03 -6.83 -20.37
CA ALA A 123 12.45 -7.56 -21.50
C ALA A 123 13.29 -7.40 -22.76
N GLN A 124 13.69 -6.17 -23.08
CA GLN A 124 14.49 -5.88 -24.27
C GLN A 124 15.85 -6.59 -24.23
N ALA A 125 16.54 -6.56 -23.08
CA ALA A 125 17.86 -7.17 -22.93
C ALA A 125 17.84 -8.69 -23.10
N THR A 126 16.74 -9.35 -22.73
CA THR A 126 16.59 -10.81 -22.82
C THR A 126 15.85 -11.29 -24.06
N GLY A 127 15.35 -10.37 -24.89
CA GLY A 127 14.51 -10.70 -26.05
C GLY A 127 13.10 -11.20 -25.69
N CYS A 128 12.67 -11.04 -24.43
CA CYS A 128 11.33 -11.38 -24.00
C CYS A 128 10.31 -10.34 -24.44
N THR A 129 9.05 -10.75 -24.58
CA THR A 129 7.91 -9.83 -24.61
C THR A 129 7.32 -9.71 -23.21
N TYR A 130 6.52 -8.67 -22.97
CA TYR A 130 5.94 -8.41 -21.65
C TYR A 130 4.53 -7.83 -21.75
N LYS A 131 3.78 -7.96 -20.65
CA LYS A 131 2.45 -7.37 -20.48
C LYS A 131 2.30 -6.79 -19.08
N PHE A 132 1.79 -5.57 -18.99
CA PHE A 132 1.38 -4.95 -17.74
C PHE A 132 -0.11 -5.19 -17.47
N ILE A 133 -0.44 -5.54 -16.23
CA ILE A 133 -1.83 -5.65 -15.76
C ILE A 133 -2.01 -4.68 -14.60
N MET A 134 -2.62 -3.53 -14.89
CA MET A 134 -2.77 -2.45 -13.91
C MET A 134 -3.92 -2.70 -12.95
N SER A 135 -3.68 -2.53 -11.65
CA SER A 135 -4.75 -2.39 -10.66
C SER A 135 -5.20 -0.92 -10.56
N PRO A 136 -6.41 -0.64 -10.02
CA PRO A 136 -6.80 0.72 -9.68
C PRO A 136 -5.75 1.41 -8.81
N ALA A 137 -5.39 2.63 -9.18
CA ALA A 137 -4.42 3.44 -8.44
C ALA A 137 -5.08 4.06 -7.20
N TYR A 138 -4.32 4.14 -6.10
CA TYR A 138 -4.70 4.92 -4.93
C TYR A 138 -4.09 6.30 -4.99
N LEU A 139 -4.92 7.33 -4.79
CA LEU A 139 -4.45 8.71 -4.69
C LEU A 139 -4.03 9.02 -3.25
N ASN A 140 -3.15 10.01 -3.08
CA ASN A 140 -2.84 10.53 -1.76
C ASN A 140 -4.07 11.23 -1.17
N LEU A 141 -4.32 11.02 0.13
CA LEU A 141 -5.50 11.58 0.79
C LEU A 141 -5.39 13.11 0.91
N ARG A 142 -6.46 13.80 0.52
CA ARG A 142 -6.65 15.24 0.73
C ARG A 142 -7.60 15.44 1.90
N VAL A 143 -7.03 15.70 3.07
CA VAL A 143 -7.80 15.87 4.31
C VAL A 143 -8.50 17.23 4.31
N ASN A 144 -9.80 17.23 4.61
CA ASN A 144 -10.55 18.45 4.89
C ASN A 144 -10.47 18.80 6.38
N GLU A 145 -9.82 19.93 6.67
CA GLU A 145 -9.55 20.38 8.03
C GLU A 145 -10.80 20.68 8.86
N THR A 146 -11.82 21.24 8.22
CA THR A 146 -13.08 21.59 8.88
C THR A 146 -13.82 20.35 9.35
N LEU A 147 -13.87 19.30 8.52
CA LEU A 147 -14.45 18.00 8.89
C LEU A 147 -13.66 17.33 10.02
N CYS A 148 -12.32 17.41 10.01
CA CYS A 148 -11.51 16.86 11.09
C CYS A 148 -11.81 17.52 12.43
N LYS A 149 -11.88 18.87 12.47
CA LYS A 149 -12.18 19.62 13.70
C LYS A 149 -13.59 19.32 14.21
N ALA A 150 -14.58 19.31 13.31
CA ALA A 150 -15.94 18.93 13.66
C ALA A 150 -16.01 17.51 14.23
N PHE A 151 -15.25 16.57 13.68
CA PHE A 151 -15.21 15.20 14.19
C PHE A 151 -14.60 15.11 15.59
N VAL A 152 -13.57 15.91 15.88
CA VAL A 152 -13.00 16.00 17.24
C VAL A 152 -14.05 16.51 18.23
N GLU A 153 -14.78 17.58 17.88
CA GLU A 153 -15.87 18.13 18.71
C GLU A 153 -16.98 17.10 18.97
N ASP A 154 -17.43 16.41 17.91
CA ASP A 154 -18.51 15.42 17.99
C ASP A 154 -18.09 14.19 18.82
N MET A 155 -16.83 13.77 18.73
CA MET A 155 -16.28 12.67 19.53
C MET A 155 -16.13 13.07 21.01
N ASP A 156 -15.68 14.30 21.29
CA ASP A 156 -15.59 14.84 22.66
C ASP A 156 -16.96 14.89 23.33
N ALA A 157 -18.01 15.31 22.58
CA ALA A 157 -19.38 15.36 23.07
C ALA A 157 -19.96 13.99 23.49
N ILE A 158 -19.41 12.88 22.98
CA ILE A 158 -19.78 11.51 23.38
C ILE A 158 -18.76 10.86 24.32
N GLY A 159 -17.81 11.64 24.83
CA GLY A 159 -16.83 11.22 25.85
C GLY A 159 -15.57 10.56 25.28
N GLU A 160 -15.28 10.73 24.00
CA GLU A 160 -14.12 10.15 23.31
C GLU A 160 -13.09 11.21 22.96
N ASN A 161 -11.80 10.96 23.26
CA ASN A 161 -10.72 11.90 22.97
C ASN A 161 -9.97 11.48 21.70
N VAL A 162 -10.06 12.29 20.64
CA VAL A 162 -9.46 12.01 19.33
C VAL A 162 -8.33 12.99 19.03
N LEU A 163 -7.16 12.46 18.69
CA LEU A 163 -6.02 13.27 18.27
C LEU A 163 -6.30 13.93 16.91
N LEU A 164 -6.09 15.25 16.82
CA LEU A 164 -6.15 15.98 15.56
C LEU A 164 -4.79 15.92 14.85
N HIS A 165 -4.79 15.37 13.64
CA HIS A 165 -3.64 15.15 12.77
C HIS A 165 -2.62 14.15 13.29
N GLN A 166 -2.01 13.45 12.34
CA GLN A 166 -0.80 12.71 12.63
C GLN A 166 0.42 13.60 12.50
N HIS A 167 1.37 13.44 13.41
CA HIS A 167 2.65 14.14 13.34
C HIS A 167 3.56 13.62 12.21
N LYS A 168 3.42 12.34 11.82
CA LYS A 168 4.24 11.69 10.79
C LYS A 168 3.37 10.97 9.76
N PRO A 169 3.66 11.09 8.45
CA PRO A 169 3.04 10.29 7.38
C PRO A 169 3.02 8.78 7.66
N TYR A 170 1.85 8.13 7.54
CA TYR A 170 1.81 6.67 7.38
C TYR A 170 2.30 6.33 5.98
N THR A 171 3.05 5.24 5.84
CA THR A 171 3.46 4.69 4.54
C THR A 171 2.37 3.84 3.88
N ALA A 172 1.13 3.96 4.37
CA ALA A 172 -0.05 3.24 3.91
C ALA A 172 -0.85 4.03 2.86
N SER A 173 -1.77 3.34 2.19
CA SER A 173 -2.63 3.89 1.14
C SER A 173 -4.05 3.39 1.30
N THR A 174 -5.04 4.18 0.88
CA THR A 174 -6.48 3.87 0.92
C THR A 174 -7.15 4.49 -0.29
N ASP A 175 -8.21 3.83 -0.77
CA ASP A 175 -9.13 4.31 -1.80
C ASP A 175 -9.94 5.55 -1.37
N MET A 176 -10.05 5.85 -0.07
CA MET A 176 -10.57 7.14 0.42
C MET A 176 -9.76 8.32 -0.15
N GLY A 177 -8.49 8.08 -0.47
CA GLY A 177 -7.66 9.01 -1.22
C GLY A 177 -8.29 9.42 -2.55
N ASN A 178 -8.87 8.48 -3.30
CA ASN A 178 -9.55 8.77 -4.57
C ASN A 178 -10.80 9.63 -4.34
N VAL A 179 -11.63 9.29 -3.36
CA VAL A 179 -12.86 10.05 -3.02
C VAL A 179 -12.53 11.49 -2.64
N SER A 180 -11.45 11.70 -1.87
CA SER A 180 -11.02 13.03 -1.41
C SER A 180 -10.61 14.01 -2.51
N HIS A 181 -10.37 13.53 -3.74
CA HIS A 181 -10.10 14.41 -4.88
C HIS A 181 -11.39 14.90 -5.56
N HIS A 182 -12.54 14.31 -5.22
CA HIS A 182 -13.84 14.67 -5.78
C HIS A 182 -14.72 15.43 -4.80
N VAL A 183 -14.68 15.10 -3.51
CA VAL A 183 -15.52 15.72 -2.48
C VAL A 183 -14.74 15.95 -1.18
N PRO A 184 -15.11 16.98 -0.38
CA PRO A 184 -14.58 17.16 0.97
C PRO A 184 -14.61 15.86 1.76
N SER A 185 -13.46 15.46 2.28
CA SER A 185 -13.26 14.12 2.82
C SER A 185 -12.26 14.15 3.97
N PHE A 186 -12.39 13.20 4.88
CA PHE A 186 -11.39 12.94 5.91
C PHE A 186 -11.28 11.43 6.14
N HIS A 187 -10.23 11.04 6.85
CA HIS A 187 -10.03 9.67 7.28
C HIS A 187 -9.60 9.67 8.74
N SER A 188 -10.27 8.83 9.54
CA SER A 188 -9.97 8.63 10.95
C SER A 188 -9.53 7.20 11.26
N ALA A 189 -9.03 7.00 12.46
CA ALA A 189 -8.82 5.70 13.05
C ALA A 189 -9.28 5.70 14.50
N PHE A 190 -9.67 4.54 15.00
CA PHE A 190 -10.08 4.34 16.38
C PHE A 190 -9.32 3.16 16.98
N GLY A 191 -9.01 3.25 18.27
CA GLY A 191 -8.28 2.24 19.02
C GLY A 191 -9.15 1.04 19.34
N ILE A 192 -8.62 -0.16 19.12
CA ILE A 192 -9.17 -1.41 19.64
C ILE A 192 -8.17 -2.05 20.61
N PRO A 193 -8.63 -2.80 21.63
CA PRO A 193 -7.73 -3.48 22.56
C PRO A 193 -6.92 -4.56 21.85
N THR A 194 -5.60 -4.55 22.02
CA THR A 194 -4.69 -5.59 21.51
C THR A 194 -3.65 -5.94 22.57
N ALA A 195 -2.99 -7.09 22.42
CA ALA A 195 -1.72 -7.30 23.12
C ALA A 195 -0.65 -6.29 22.61
N PRO A 196 0.39 -5.98 23.41
CA PRO A 196 1.45 -5.06 22.99
C PRO A 196 2.18 -5.53 21.73
N GLY A 197 2.46 -4.60 20.82
CA GLY A 197 3.22 -4.85 19.59
C GLY A 197 2.43 -5.54 18.46
N VAL A 198 1.11 -5.67 18.59
CA VAL A 198 0.27 -6.28 17.55
C VAL A 198 0.08 -5.31 16.38
N ALA A 199 0.73 -5.61 15.26
CA ALA A 199 0.62 -4.81 14.04
C ALA A 199 -0.69 -5.09 13.28
N ILE A 200 -1.21 -4.07 12.59
CA ILE A 200 -2.25 -4.23 11.57
C ILE A 200 -1.81 -5.21 10.46
N HIS A 201 -2.77 -5.88 9.83
CA HIS A 201 -2.54 -6.96 8.85
C HIS A 201 -1.87 -8.23 9.43
N SER A 202 -2.11 -8.53 10.71
CA SER A 202 -1.65 -9.76 11.35
C SER A 202 -2.83 -10.62 11.82
N GLN A 203 -2.62 -11.93 11.95
CA GLN A 203 -3.63 -12.83 12.52
C GLN A 203 -4.06 -12.42 13.94
N PRO A 204 -3.14 -12.02 14.86
CA PRO A 204 -3.54 -11.52 16.17
C PRO A 204 -4.41 -10.26 16.11
N PHE A 205 -4.13 -9.33 15.19
CA PHE A 205 -4.96 -8.14 15.02
C PHE A 205 -6.36 -8.49 14.51
N ALA A 206 -6.47 -9.46 13.60
CA ALA A 206 -7.76 -9.96 13.12
C ALA A 206 -8.60 -10.57 14.26
N ALA A 207 -7.96 -11.36 15.15
CA ALA A 207 -8.64 -11.89 16.33
C ALA A 207 -9.09 -10.79 17.30
N ALA A 208 -8.26 -9.77 17.52
CA ALA A 208 -8.61 -8.62 18.35
C ALA A 208 -9.76 -7.79 17.76
N ALA A 209 -9.80 -7.62 16.43
CA ALA A 209 -10.87 -6.88 15.76
C ALA A 209 -12.24 -7.60 15.80
N ALA A 210 -12.26 -8.90 16.14
CA ALA A 210 -13.49 -9.70 16.23
C ALA A 210 -14.15 -9.65 17.62
N THR A 211 -13.60 -8.90 18.59
CA THR A 211 -14.12 -8.85 19.95
C THR A 211 -15.28 -7.86 20.11
N THR A 212 -16.06 -8.04 21.17
CA THR A 212 -17.16 -7.14 21.54
C THR A 212 -16.62 -5.73 21.85
N GLU A 213 -15.45 -5.63 22.46
CA GLU A 213 -14.81 -4.36 22.79
C GLU A 213 -14.42 -3.59 21.52
N ALA A 214 -13.84 -4.28 20.52
CA ALA A 214 -13.52 -3.69 19.23
C ALA A 214 -14.79 -3.25 18.48
N HIS A 215 -15.86 -4.03 18.56
CA HIS A 215 -17.16 -3.66 18.02
C HIS A 215 -17.73 -2.40 18.70
N ASN A 216 -17.68 -2.33 20.03
CA ASN A 216 -18.15 -1.15 20.77
C ASN A 216 -17.36 0.12 20.40
N ALA A 217 -16.04 0.02 20.24
CA ALA A 217 -15.21 1.13 19.76
C ALA A 217 -15.62 1.58 18.35
N ALA A 218 -15.90 0.62 17.45
CA ALA A 218 -16.41 0.92 16.12
C ALA A 218 -17.77 1.62 16.15
N ILE A 219 -18.66 1.24 17.09
CA ILE A 219 -19.96 1.91 17.28
C ILE A 219 -19.78 3.35 17.76
N GLN A 220 -18.86 3.65 18.69
CA GLN A 220 -18.60 5.03 19.11
C GLN A 220 -18.06 5.88 17.96
N CYS A 221 -17.10 5.35 17.20
CA CYS A 221 -16.59 6.01 16.00
C CYS A 221 -17.72 6.25 14.98
N GLY A 222 -18.61 5.28 14.79
CA GLY A 222 -19.79 5.38 13.93
C GLY A 222 -20.75 6.49 14.36
N LYS A 223 -21.00 6.65 15.67
CA LYS A 223 -21.82 7.75 16.20
C LYS A 223 -21.22 9.12 15.89
N GLY A 224 -19.92 9.31 16.16
CA GLY A 224 -19.24 10.57 15.83
C GLY A 224 -19.29 10.87 14.33
N MET A 225 -19.12 9.85 13.47
CA MET A 225 -19.28 10.03 12.02
C MET A 225 -20.70 10.41 11.61
N ALA A 226 -21.73 9.90 12.30
CA ALA A 226 -23.13 10.24 12.01
C ALA A 226 -23.48 11.67 12.45
N MET A 227 -22.88 12.16 13.54
CA MET A 227 -23.08 13.53 14.05
C MET A 227 -22.57 14.62 13.10
N LEU A 228 -21.57 14.30 12.26
CA LEU A 228 -21.03 15.21 11.24
C LEU A 228 -22.04 15.63 10.17
N ALA A 229 -23.16 14.92 10.02
CA ALA A 229 -24.20 15.21 9.02
C ALA A 229 -25.11 16.39 9.43
N ARG A 230 -24.51 17.49 9.89
CA ARG A 230 -25.16 18.72 10.34
C ARG A 230 -25.21 19.81 9.26
#